data_AF-A0A2J8SR00-F1
#
_entry.id   AF-A0A2J8SR00-F1
#
_cell.length_a   1.000
_cell.length_b   1.000
_cell.length_c   1.000
_cell.angle_alpha   90.00
_cell.angle_beta   90.00
_cell.angle_gamma   90.00
#
_symmetry.space_group_name_H-M   'P 1'
#
loop_
_entity.id
_entity.type
_entity.pdbx_description
1 polymer ?
#
loop_
_entity_poly.entity_id
_entity_poly.type
_entity_poly.pdbx_seq_one_letter_code
_entity_poly.pdbx_strand_id
1 'polypeptide(L)' 'KGIGMGMTVPISFAVFPNEDGSLQKKLKVWFRIPNQFQSDPPAPSDKSVKIEEREGITVYSI' A
#
# COMPACT_ATOMS: atom_id res chain seq x y z
N LYS A 1 -15.97 10.65 7.07
CA LYS A 1 -14.99 11.33 7.95
C LYS A 1 -14.13 12.23 7.07
N GLY A 2 -14.26 13.56 7.15
CA GLY A 2 -13.41 14.49 6.39
C GLY A 2 -12.06 14.67 7.07
N ILE A 3 -11.21 13.65 7.03
CA ILE A 3 -9.89 13.65 7.69
C ILE A 3 -8.80 13.84 6.63
N GLY A 4 -8.00 14.88 6.78
CA GLY A 4 -6.79 15.06 5.98
C GLY A 4 -5.63 14.26 6.56
N MET A 5 -5.29 13.12 5.96
CA MET A 5 -4.18 12.27 6.43
C MET A 5 -2.79 12.79 6.03
N GLY A 6 -2.71 13.74 5.09
CA GLY A 6 -1.45 14.09 4.43
C GLY A 6 -0.90 12.94 3.57
N MET A 7 0.31 13.12 3.04
CA MET A 7 1.02 12.06 2.31
C MET A 7 2.05 11.39 3.21
N THR A 8 2.17 10.07 3.11
CA THR A 8 3.27 9.30 3.68
C THR A 8 4.24 8.90 2.58
N VAL A 9 5.53 8.91 2.91
CA VAL A 9 6.60 8.51 1.99
C VAL A 9 7.41 7.37 2.60
N PRO A 10 7.91 6.44 1.77
CA PRO A 10 7.66 6.31 0.32
C PRO A 10 6.31 5.62 0.01
N ILE A 11 5.84 5.78 -1.25
CA ILE A 11 4.83 4.89 -1.84
C ILE A 11 5.57 3.68 -2.41
N SER A 12 5.11 2.48 -2.08
CA SER A 12 5.69 1.22 -2.56
C SER A 12 4.75 0.52 -3.53
N PHE A 13 5.31 -0.25 -4.46
CA PHE A 13 4.54 -1.00 -5.44
C PHE A 13 4.95 -2.47 -5.39
N ALA A 14 3.96 -3.36 -5.31
CA ALA A 14 4.18 -4.78 -5.56
C ALA A 14 3.95 -5.05 -7.06
N VAL A 15 5.00 -5.52 -7.70
CA VAL A 15 5.00 -6.02 -9.08
C VAL A 15 5.06 -7.54 -9.07
N PHE A 16 4.40 -8.17 -10.04
CA PHE A 16 4.32 -9.63 -10.12
C PHE A 16 5.02 -10.08 -11.40
N PRO A 17 6.16 -10.78 -11.32
CA PRO A 17 6.81 -11.34 -12.49
C PRO A 17 6.01 -12.54 -13.05
N ASN A 18 6.11 -12.74 -14.35
CA ASN A 18 5.73 -13.95 -15.05
C ASN A 18 6.90 -14.95 -15.04
N GLU A 19 6.63 -16.20 -15.42
CA GLU A 19 7.65 -17.25 -15.53
C GLU A 19 8.74 -16.91 -16.57
N ASP A 20 8.38 -16.16 -17.61
CA ASP A 20 9.30 -15.68 -18.65
C ASP A 20 10.13 -14.44 -18.21
N GLY A 21 9.98 -13.99 -16.96
CA GLY A 21 10.65 -12.82 -16.42
C GLY A 21 10.01 -11.48 -16.82
N SER A 22 8.99 -11.48 -17.67
CA SER A 22 8.22 -10.26 -17.96
C SER A 22 7.34 -9.86 -16.76
N LEU A 23 6.89 -8.61 -16.70
CA LEU A 23 5.97 -8.17 -15.65
C LEU A 23 4.52 -8.43 -16.08
N GLN A 24 3.73 -8.97 -15.15
CA GLN A 24 2.28 -9.00 -15.30
C GLN A 24 1.73 -7.57 -15.41
N LYS A 25 0.68 -7.37 -16.20
CA LYS A 25 -0.12 -6.11 -16.21
C LYS A 25 -0.99 -6.00 -14.95
N LYS A 26 -0.37 -6.20 -13.79
CA LYS A 26 -0.98 -6.19 -12.46
C LYS A 26 -0.03 -5.48 -11.52
N LEU A 27 -0.50 -4.39 -10.93
CA LEU A 27 0.24 -3.56 -9.99
C LEU A 27 -0.59 -3.43 -8.72
N LYS A 28 0.03 -3.64 -7.55
CA LYS A 28 -0.60 -3.33 -6.26
C LYS A 28 0.15 -2.18 -5.62
N VAL A 29 -0.52 -1.05 -5.45
CA VAL A 29 0.05 0.14 -4.81
C VAL A 29 -0.15 0.04 -3.31
N TRP A 30 0.92 0.26 -2.55
CA TRP A 30 0.89 0.32 -1.09
C TRP A 30 1.35 1.68 -0.61
N PHE A 31 0.61 2.23 0.33
CA PHE A 31 1.02 3.37 1.13
C PHE A 31 0.93 2.98 2.60
N ARG A 32 1.90 3.42 3.39
CA ARG A 32 1.88 3.19 4.83
C ARG A 32 0.92 4.18 5.48
N ILE A 33 -0.03 3.69 6.27
CA ILE A 33 -0.90 4.54 7.09
C ILE A 33 -0.05 5.18 8.20
N PRO A 34 -0.10 6.52 8.41
CA PRO A 34 0.61 7.16 9.52
C PRO A 34 0.28 6.52 10.87
N ASN A 35 1.24 6.48 11.79
CA ASN A 35 1.07 5.84 13.10
C ASN A 35 -0.20 6.30 13.84
N GLN A 36 -0.57 7.58 13.73
CA GLN A 36 -1.75 8.16 14.38
C GLN A 36 -3.09 7.57 13.89
N PHE A 37 -3.11 6.93 12.72
CA PHE A 37 -4.30 6.31 12.14
C PHE A 37 -4.19 4.79 12.02
N GLN A 38 -3.11 4.16 12.48
CA GLN A 38 -2.92 2.70 12.35
C GLN A 38 -3.98 1.90 13.11
N SER A 39 -4.44 2.41 14.27
CA SER A 39 -5.42 1.70 15.12
C SER A 39 -6.88 1.86 14.66
N ASP A 40 -7.23 2.99 14.04
CA ASP A 40 -8.55 3.26 13.44
C ASP A 40 -8.37 4.02 12.12
N PRO A 41 -7.95 3.32 11.05
CA PRO A 41 -7.74 3.95 9.76
C PRO A 41 -9.06 4.44 9.16
N PRO A 42 -9.11 5.63 8.55
CA PRO A 42 -10.34 6.12 7.95
C PRO A 42 -10.77 5.22 6.79
N ALA A 43 -12.06 4.90 6.74
CA ALA A 43 -12.64 4.08 5.70
C ALA A 43 -12.39 4.70 4.30
N PRO A 44 -11.86 3.94 3.32
CA PRO A 44 -11.70 4.42 1.96
C PRO A 44 -13.06 4.75 1.34
N SER A 45 -13.13 5.84 0.58
CA SER A 45 -14.33 6.20 -0.19
C SER A 45 -14.39 5.50 -1.54
N ASP A 46 -13.24 5.16 -2.12
CA ASP A 46 -13.12 4.46 -3.39
C ASP A 46 -13.15 2.94 -3.17
N LYS A 47 -13.97 2.23 -3.95
CA LYS A 47 -14.14 0.77 -3.86
C LYS A 47 -12.90 -0.02 -4.32
N SER A 48 -12.02 0.61 -5.11
CA SER A 48 -10.75 0.02 -5.55
C SER A 48 -9.69 0.02 -4.46
N VAL A 49 -9.86 0.82 -3.41
CA VAL A 49 -8.93 0.94 -2.28
C VAL A 49 -9.41 0.06 -1.14
N LYS A 50 -8.49 -0.74 -0.61
CA LYS A 50 -8.75 -1.62 0.53
C LYS A 50 -7.69 -1.39 1.59
N ILE A 51 -8.10 -1.38 2.85
CA ILE A 51 -7.19 -1.45 3.98
C ILE A 51 -6.81 -2.92 4.14
N GLU A 52 -5.51 -3.18 4.22
CA GLU A 52 -4.96 -4.53 4.37
C GLU A 52 -4.18 -4.57 5.66
N GLU A 53 -4.58 -5.44 6.58
CA GLU A 53 -3.81 -5.76 7.77
C GLU A 53 -2.75 -6.79 7.37
N ARG A 54 -1.48 -6.43 7.57
CA ARG A 54 -0.35 -7.25 7.13
C ARG A 54 0.75 -7.21 8.17
N GLU A 55 1.43 -8.34 8.33
CA GLU A 55 2.70 -8.40 9.02
C GLU A 55 3.76 -7.51 8.34
N GLY A 56 4.67 -6.97 9.15
CA GLY A 56 5.80 -6.19 8.67
C GLY A 56 6.64 -6.98 7.67
N ILE A 57 7.16 -6.28 6.66
CA ILE A 57 8.02 -6.87 5.63
C ILE A 57 9.41 -6.31 5.82
N THR A 58 10.42 -7.16 5.73
CA THR A 58 11.81 -6.72 5.55
C THR A 58 12.16 -6.82 4.07
N VAL A 59 12.63 -5.72 3.50
CA VAL A 59 13.11 -5.65 2.11
C VAL A 59 14.56 -5.16 2.12
N TYR A 60 15.33 -5.57 1.12
CA TYR A 60 16.68 -5.07 0.90
C TYR A 60 16.62 -3.93 -0.11
N SER A 61 17.11 -2.75 0.28
CA SER A 61 17.26 -1.60 -0.61
C SER A 61 18.70 -1.50 -1.11
N ILE A 62 18.87 -0.99 -2.33
CA ILE A 62 20.16 -0.63 -2.91
C ILE A 62 20.65 0.74 -2.44
#